data_AF-A0A9P9CSM8-F1
#
_entry.id   AF-A0A9P9CSM8-F1
#
_cell.length_a   1.000
_cell.length_b   1.000
_cell.length_c   1.000
_cell.angle_alpha   90.00
_cell.angle_beta   90.00
_cell.angle_gamma   90.00
#
_symmetry.space_group_name_H-M   'P 1'
#
loop_
_entity.id
_entity.type
_entity.pdbx_description
1 polymer ?
#
loop_
_entity_poly.entity_id
_entity_poly.type
_entity_poly.pdbx_seq_one_letter_code
_entity_poly.pdbx_strand_id
1 'polypeptide(L)'
;MAGFCLSYRYLRWTNTLVTDLAPSLPAGFERHMLDTPSGQLELLYAAPAPSTLSNPAPMFFVHGGIGSAYVWLSTCNTSRNAVSHVTPYQCVVTAAAGRRKNADDDANRLPSPPNAPLPGASLDRISATYSNPAYGTLAFKVKGDGIMRATTPTWNGAASVLSLQHFSGNLFNATLPYNIRAIDEPELIYVETMHLQAEFEIVDGVVKGFGLWGGGLWGAGEGVESGKGSTAREKAEVWFDRNEWPWESEASISPQAAFEIAQ
;
A
#
# COMPACT_ATOMS: atom_id res chain seq x y z
N MET A 1 29.33 -30.56 -0.62
CA MET A 1 28.79 -29.35 0.02
C MET A 1 28.36 -28.40 -1.09
N ALA A 2 27.06 -28.15 -1.25
CA ALA A 2 26.58 -27.16 -2.20
C ALA A 2 26.69 -25.78 -1.55
N GLY A 3 27.60 -24.94 -2.06
CA GLY A 3 27.67 -23.54 -1.64
C GLY A 3 26.52 -22.77 -2.28
N PHE A 4 25.56 -22.33 -1.48
CA PHE A 4 24.57 -21.37 -1.94
C PHE A 4 25.22 -19.99 -2.03
N CYS A 5 25.36 -19.46 -3.24
CA CYS A 5 25.78 -18.08 -3.48
C CYS A 5 24.52 -17.23 -3.68
N LEU A 6 24.07 -16.54 -2.63
CA LEU A 6 23.04 -15.51 -2.74
C LEU A 6 23.66 -14.27 -3.37
N SER A 7 23.28 -13.98 -4.62
CA SER A 7 23.68 -12.75 -5.30
C SER A 7 22.68 -11.64 -4.94
N TYR A 8 23.11 -10.72 -4.09
CA TYR A 8 22.33 -9.53 -3.68
C TYR A 8 22.36 -8.38 -4.71
N ARG A 9 22.79 -8.66 -5.95
CA ARG A 9 23.04 -7.67 -7.01
C ARG A 9 21.81 -6.85 -7.42
N TYR A 10 20.60 -7.33 -7.11
CA TYR A 10 19.35 -6.68 -7.45
C TYR A 10 18.69 -5.96 -6.27
N LEU A 11 19.30 -5.99 -5.08
CA LEU A 11 18.84 -5.19 -3.96
C LEU A 11 19.27 -3.74 -4.17
N ARG A 12 18.28 -2.88 -4.42
CA ARG A 12 18.47 -1.42 -4.47
C ARG A 12 18.12 -0.86 -3.09
N TRP A 13 19.05 -0.13 -2.52
CA TRP A 13 18.88 0.48 -1.21
C TRP A 13 18.54 1.95 -1.39
N THR A 14 17.51 2.43 -0.69
CA THR A 14 17.21 3.86 -0.62
C THR A 14 17.30 4.29 0.82
N ASN A 15 17.90 5.46 1.03
CA ASN A 15 18.27 6.03 2.30
C ASN A 15 17.09 6.05 3.31
N THR A 16 17.08 5.20 4.32
CA THR A 16 15.99 5.08 5.31
C THR A 16 16.11 6.14 6.42
N LEU A 17 14.97 6.76 6.74
CA LEU A 17 14.66 7.56 7.94
C LEU A 17 15.51 8.83 8.21
N VAL A 18 14.81 9.97 8.35
CA VAL A 18 15.28 11.02 9.26
C VAL A 18 15.25 10.40 10.65
N THR A 19 16.41 10.31 11.31
CA THR A 19 16.60 9.70 12.65
C THR A 19 15.57 10.13 13.70
N ASP A 20 14.98 11.31 13.50
CA ASP A 20 14.09 11.97 14.44
C ASP A 20 12.64 11.43 14.43
N LEU A 21 12.27 10.58 13.46
CA LEU A 21 10.94 9.97 13.35
C LEU A 21 10.93 8.45 13.56
N ALA A 22 12.08 7.85 13.88
CA ALA A 22 12.18 6.41 14.02
C ALA A 22 11.57 5.96 15.37
N PRO A 23 10.73 4.89 15.41
CA PRO A 23 10.11 4.42 16.64
C PRO A 23 11.16 4.08 17.72
N SER A 24 10.81 4.24 19.00
CA SER A 24 11.67 3.74 20.08
C SER A 24 11.82 2.22 19.98
N LEU A 25 13.03 1.71 20.19
CA LEU A 25 13.28 0.27 20.18
C LEU A 25 12.97 -0.37 21.55
N PRO A 26 12.50 -1.64 21.58
CA PRO A 26 12.41 -2.41 22.81
C PRO A 26 13.77 -2.61 23.49
N ALA A 27 13.75 -2.89 24.79
CA ALA A 27 14.98 -3.09 25.56
C ALA A 27 15.90 -4.18 24.98
N GLY A 28 17.18 -3.85 24.87
CA GLY A 28 18.23 -4.73 24.37
C GLY A 28 18.26 -4.91 22.84
N PHE A 29 17.51 -4.09 22.10
CA PHE A 29 17.76 -3.83 20.69
C PHE A 29 18.56 -2.53 20.52
N GLU A 30 19.42 -2.51 19.52
CA GLU A 30 20.20 -1.36 19.12
C GLU A 30 19.92 -1.05 17.64
N ARG A 31 19.87 0.23 17.30
CA ARG A 31 19.80 0.69 15.92
C ARG A 31 21.19 1.06 15.43
N HIS A 32 21.56 0.53 14.27
CA HIS A 32 22.79 0.87 13.56
C HIS A 32 22.42 1.37 12.16
N MET A 33 23.05 2.45 11.72
CA MET A 33 22.94 2.93 10.34
C MET A 33 24.27 2.66 9.64
N LEU A 34 24.25 1.84 8.59
CA LEU A 34 25.44 1.44 7.85
C LEU A 34 25.50 2.18 6.52
N ASP A 35 26.62 2.84 6.22
CA ASP A 35 26.83 3.46 4.92
C ASP A 35 27.13 2.38 3.87
N THR A 36 26.36 2.35 2.79
CA THR A 36 26.57 1.47 1.64
C THR A 36 26.74 2.29 0.35
N PRO A 37 27.31 1.72 -0.73
CA PRO A 37 27.37 2.42 -2.02
C PRO A 37 26.01 2.85 -2.58
N SER A 38 24.90 2.27 -2.09
CA SER A 38 23.54 2.61 -2.49
C SER A 38 22.81 3.50 -1.48
N GLY A 39 23.45 3.90 -0.38
CA GLY A 39 22.87 4.73 0.67
C GLY A 39 22.95 4.10 2.05
N GLN A 40 22.37 4.76 3.06
CA GLN A 40 22.31 4.23 4.41
C GLN A 40 21.34 3.04 4.53
N LEU A 41 21.78 2.01 5.25
CA LEU A 41 21.01 0.83 5.59
C LEU A 41 20.72 0.84 7.10
N GLU A 42 19.44 0.80 7.49
CA GLU A 42 19.06 0.55 8.88
C GLU A 42 19.22 -0.93 9.23
N LEU A 43 19.92 -1.18 10.32
CA LEU A 43 20.13 -2.49 10.91
C LEU A 43 19.67 -2.45 12.37
N LEU A 44 18.74 -3.34 12.73
CA LEU A 44 18.35 -3.57 14.11
C LEU A 44 19.12 -4.77 14.64
N TYR A 45 19.88 -4.53 15.67
CA TYR A 45 20.74 -5.51 16.30
C TYR A 45 20.15 -5.91 17.65
N ALA A 46 20.05 -7.20 17.93
CA ALA A 46 19.76 -7.69 19.27
C ALA A 46 20.88 -8.59 19.75
N ALA A 47 21.60 -8.10 20.76
CA ALA A 47 22.56 -8.93 21.47
C ALA A 47 21.82 -10.10 22.14
N PRO A 48 22.40 -11.31 22.14
CA PRO A 48 21.84 -12.40 22.93
C PRO A 48 21.76 -11.99 24.39
N ALA A 49 20.74 -12.50 25.10
CA ALA A 49 20.73 -12.36 26.56
C ALA A 49 22.04 -12.92 27.14
N PRO A 50 22.50 -12.44 28.31
CA PRO A 50 23.72 -12.94 28.94
C PRO A 50 23.69 -14.47 28.98
N SER A 51 24.50 -15.09 28.12
CA SER A 51 24.55 -16.53 27.93
C SER A 51 25.98 -17.00 28.16
N THR A 52 26.14 -18.27 28.55
CA THR A 52 27.46 -18.86 28.83
C THR A 52 28.28 -19.13 27.57
N LEU A 53 27.78 -18.76 26.38
CA LEU A 53 28.46 -18.97 25.11
C LEU A 53 29.33 -17.76 24.76
N SER A 54 30.61 -18.01 24.56
CA SER A 54 31.59 -16.97 24.23
C SER A 54 31.47 -16.42 22.81
N ASN A 55 30.71 -17.07 21.92
CA ASN A 55 30.55 -16.64 20.52
C ASN A 55 29.26 -17.20 19.87
N PRO A 56 28.11 -16.55 20.07
CA PRO A 56 26.84 -16.97 19.49
C PRO A 56 26.85 -16.78 17.96
N ALA A 57 26.32 -17.75 17.21
CA ALA A 57 26.24 -17.63 15.76
C ALA A 57 25.26 -16.52 15.35
N PRO A 58 25.58 -15.70 14.33
CA PRO A 58 24.68 -14.67 13.85
C PRO A 58 23.55 -15.27 13.00
N MET A 59 22.32 -14.80 13.24
CA MET A 59 21.17 -15.01 12.37
C MET A 59 20.77 -13.69 11.72
N PHE A 60 20.63 -13.72 10.40
CA PHE A 60 20.21 -12.58 9.62
C PHE A 60 18.74 -12.72 9.24
N PHE A 61 17.93 -11.73 9.62
CA PHE A 61 16.55 -11.60 9.18
C PHE A 61 16.47 -10.52 8.12
N VAL A 62 15.98 -10.90 6.94
CA VAL A 62 15.74 -10.00 5.82
C VAL A 62 14.24 -10.04 5.55
N HIS A 63 13.56 -8.90 5.63
CA HIS A 63 12.15 -8.86 5.26
C HIS A 63 11.96 -8.84 3.74
N GLY A 64 10.75 -9.19 3.28
CA GLY A 64 10.35 -9.08 1.88
C GLY A 64 10.16 -7.63 1.41
N GLY A 65 9.66 -7.43 0.19
CA GLY A 65 9.66 -6.13 -0.48
C GLY A 65 8.96 -4.97 0.23
N ILE A 66 8.02 -5.23 1.14
CA ILE A 66 7.32 -4.19 1.89
C ILE A 66 7.31 -4.57 3.37
N GLY A 67 7.66 -3.59 4.19
CA GLY A 67 7.91 -3.73 5.61
C GLY A 67 9.17 -2.98 6.00
N SER A 68 9.59 -3.17 7.25
CA SER A 68 10.84 -2.66 7.80
C SER A 68 11.45 -3.73 8.70
N ALA A 69 12.67 -3.51 9.19
CA ALA A 69 13.29 -4.41 10.17
C ALA A 69 12.40 -4.67 11.42
N TYR A 70 11.43 -3.80 11.69
CA TYR A 70 10.55 -3.88 12.84
C TYR A 70 9.63 -5.12 12.82
N VAL A 71 9.33 -5.68 11.64
CA VAL A 71 8.49 -6.88 11.52
C VAL A 71 9.12 -8.10 12.20
N TRP A 72 10.44 -8.09 12.39
CA TRP A 72 11.19 -9.18 13.00
C TRP A 72 11.44 -8.98 14.50
N LEU A 73 11.05 -7.85 15.11
CA LEU A 73 11.35 -7.58 16.53
C LEU A 73 10.84 -8.69 17.46
N SER A 74 9.61 -9.17 17.25
CA SER A 74 9.04 -10.27 18.07
C SER A 74 9.80 -11.58 17.90
N THR A 75 10.16 -11.92 16.65
CA THR A 75 10.90 -13.14 16.31
C THR A 75 12.32 -13.10 16.88
N CYS A 76 13.01 -11.98 16.72
CA CYS A 76 14.33 -11.76 17.29
C CYS A 76 14.31 -11.76 18.82
N ASN A 77 13.28 -11.15 19.43
CA ASN A 77 13.15 -11.14 20.88
C ASN A 77 12.90 -12.55 21.44
N THR A 78 12.12 -13.37 20.73
CA THR A 78 11.95 -14.78 21.09
C THR A 78 13.26 -15.55 20.94
N SER A 79 13.98 -15.33 19.84
CA SER A 79 15.21 -16.05 19.52
C SER A 79 16.38 -15.73 20.47
N ARG A 80 16.51 -14.46 20.89
CA ARG A 80 17.56 -14.04 21.83
C ARG A 80 17.33 -14.50 23.27
N ASN A 81 16.07 -14.81 23.62
CA ASN A 81 15.63 -15.18 24.96
C ASN A 81 15.32 -16.69 25.09
N ALA A 82 15.62 -17.51 24.07
CA ALA A 82 15.38 -18.95 24.14
C ALA A 82 16.25 -19.58 25.25
N VAL A 83 15.61 -20.13 26.29
CA VAL A 83 16.27 -20.61 27.53
C VAL A 83 16.55 -22.13 27.54
N SER A 84 16.14 -22.91 26.53
CA SER A 84 16.34 -24.36 26.58
C SER A 84 16.58 -25.02 25.22
N HIS A 85 17.67 -25.79 25.14
CA HIS A 85 18.07 -26.72 24.08
C HIS A 85 18.33 -26.18 22.67
N VAL A 86 18.21 -24.87 22.46
CA VAL A 86 18.58 -24.22 21.20
C VAL A 86 19.59 -23.12 21.51
N THR A 87 20.73 -23.14 20.82
CA THR A 87 21.82 -22.16 20.97
C THR A 87 21.25 -20.74 20.84
N PRO A 88 21.42 -19.85 21.83
CA PRO A 88 21.01 -18.45 21.66
C PRO A 88 21.81 -17.85 20.50
N TYR A 89 21.08 -17.22 19.58
CA TYR A 89 21.66 -16.63 18.38
C TYR A 89 21.75 -15.12 18.51
N GLN A 90 22.80 -14.55 17.94
CA GLN A 90 22.93 -13.12 17.75
C GLN A 90 21.99 -12.71 16.60
N CYS A 91 20.98 -11.88 16.85
CA CYS A 91 20.01 -11.54 15.82
C CYS A 91 20.41 -10.21 15.16
N VAL A 92 20.57 -10.26 13.84
CA VAL A 92 20.79 -9.10 12.98
C VAL A 92 19.60 -8.99 12.06
N VAL A 93 18.84 -7.91 12.18
CA VAL A 93 17.73 -7.62 11.28
C VAL A 93 18.12 -6.48 10.38
N THR A 94 17.98 -6.69 9.07
CA THR A 94 18.18 -5.61 8.11
C THR A 94 16.83 -5.11 7.63
N ALA A 95 16.71 -3.79 7.49
CA ALA A 95 15.65 -3.24 6.69
C ALA A 95 15.98 -3.52 5.22
N ALA A 96 15.29 -4.46 4.58
CA ALA A 96 15.22 -4.45 3.12
C ALA A 96 14.55 -3.14 2.69
N ALA A 97 15.01 -2.54 1.60
CA ALA A 97 14.58 -1.19 1.26
C ALA A 97 13.06 -1.09 1.03
N GLY A 98 12.36 -0.40 1.92
CA GLY A 98 11.11 0.29 1.62
C GLY A 98 11.45 1.71 1.15
N ARG A 99 10.77 2.18 0.10
CA ARG A 99 10.92 3.56 -0.40
C ARG A 99 10.69 4.54 0.76
N ARG A 100 11.52 5.58 0.85
CA ARG A 100 11.31 6.69 1.80
C ARG A 100 9.85 7.15 1.77
N LYS A 101 9.36 7.59 2.94
CA LYS A 101 8.48 8.77 3.03
C LYS A 101 9.26 9.95 2.47
N ASN A 102 9.17 10.16 1.18
CA ASN A 102 10.00 11.12 0.48
C ASN A 102 9.30 12.48 0.58
N ALA A 103 10.07 13.56 0.77
CA ALA A 103 9.59 14.88 0.34
C ALA A 103 9.23 14.87 -1.18
N ASP A 104 9.72 13.87 -1.92
CA ASP A 104 9.34 13.53 -3.29
C ASP A 104 8.02 12.72 -3.43
N ASP A 105 7.36 12.30 -2.36
CA ASP A 105 6.05 11.60 -2.47
C ASP A 105 4.94 12.58 -2.91
N ASP A 106 5.08 13.85 -2.54
CA ASP A 106 4.34 14.95 -3.18
C ASP A 106 4.89 15.28 -4.58
N ALA A 107 6.16 14.97 -4.90
CA ALA A 107 6.70 15.15 -6.26
C ALA A 107 6.22 14.07 -7.25
N ASN A 108 5.82 12.89 -6.78
CA ASN A 108 5.14 11.88 -7.61
C ASN A 108 3.66 12.17 -7.83
N ARG A 109 3.07 13.09 -7.03
CA ARG A 109 1.79 13.69 -7.38
C ARG A 109 2.04 14.72 -8.46
N LEU A 110 2.02 14.28 -9.70
CA LEU A 110 1.99 15.21 -10.81
C LEU A 110 0.74 16.08 -10.64
N PRO A 111 0.86 17.41 -10.52
CA PRO A 111 -0.30 18.28 -10.51
C PRO A 111 -1.08 18.03 -11.80
N SER A 112 -2.40 18.13 -11.72
CA SER A 112 -3.26 18.07 -12.90
C SER A 112 -2.72 19.09 -13.92
N PRO A 113 -2.57 18.71 -15.20
CA PRO A 113 -2.20 19.66 -16.23
C PRO A 113 -3.15 20.89 -16.20
N PRO A 114 -2.68 22.11 -16.51
CA PRO A 114 -3.50 23.32 -16.43
C PRO A 114 -4.81 23.27 -17.22
N ASN A 115 -4.87 22.43 -18.27
CA ASN A 115 -6.04 22.19 -19.11
C ASN A 115 -6.43 20.71 -19.13
N ALA A 116 -6.28 20.03 -17.99
CA ALA A 116 -6.70 18.64 -17.84
C ALA A 116 -8.19 18.52 -18.22
N PRO A 117 -8.54 17.66 -19.20
CA PRO A 117 -9.93 17.34 -19.49
C PRO A 117 -10.67 16.97 -18.21
N LEU A 118 -11.93 17.39 -18.08
CA LEU A 118 -12.76 16.95 -16.96
C LEU A 118 -13.10 15.47 -17.10
N PRO A 119 -13.45 14.78 -15.99
CA PRO A 119 -13.95 13.42 -16.08
C PRO A 119 -15.23 13.34 -16.90
N GLY A 120 -15.46 12.19 -17.55
CA GLY A 120 -16.66 11.94 -18.35
C GLY A 120 -17.97 11.90 -17.54
N ALA A 121 -17.88 11.99 -16.21
CA ALA A 121 -19.02 12.16 -15.31
C ALA A 121 -18.66 13.16 -14.19
N SER A 122 -19.66 13.81 -13.60
CA SER A 122 -19.43 14.69 -12.44
C SER A 122 -18.88 13.91 -11.24
N LEU A 123 -18.15 14.60 -10.36
CA LEU A 123 -17.66 13.98 -9.12
C LEU A 123 -18.79 13.43 -8.25
N ASP A 124 -19.97 14.05 -8.28
CA ASP A 124 -21.16 13.54 -7.58
C ASP A 124 -21.62 12.18 -8.13
N ARG A 125 -21.55 11.98 -9.46
CA ARG A 125 -21.87 10.68 -10.07
C ARG A 125 -20.81 9.62 -9.79
N ILE A 126 -19.55 10.02 -9.71
CA ILE A 126 -18.43 9.16 -9.32
C ILE A 126 -18.49 8.83 -7.82
N SER A 127 -19.09 9.70 -6.99
CA SER A 127 -19.30 9.50 -5.56
C SER A 127 -20.32 8.39 -5.30
N ALA A 128 -19.86 7.15 -5.29
CA ALA A 128 -20.69 5.97 -5.11
C ALA A 128 -20.02 4.94 -4.21
N THR A 129 -20.71 3.83 -4.01
CA THR A 129 -20.15 2.64 -3.38
C THR A 129 -19.65 1.71 -4.47
N TYR A 130 -18.48 1.13 -4.26
CA TYR A 130 -17.83 0.21 -5.19
C TYR A 130 -17.41 -1.03 -4.43
N SER A 131 -17.47 -2.20 -5.07
CA SER A 131 -17.14 -3.47 -4.43
C SER A 131 -16.13 -4.27 -5.24
N ASN A 132 -15.29 -4.98 -4.50
CA ASN A 132 -14.42 -6.02 -5.01
C ASN A 132 -14.52 -7.22 -4.07
N PRO A 133 -14.70 -8.45 -4.57
CA PRO A 133 -14.85 -9.64 -3.71
C PRO A 133 -13.68 -9.90 -2.75
N ALA A 134 -12.46 -9.53 -3.13
CA ALA A 134 -11.25 -9.73 -2.32
C ALA A 134 -10.95 -8.56 -1.38
N TYR A 135 -11.25 -7.32 -1.79
CA TYR A 135 -10.87 -6.10 -1.05
C TYR A 135 -12.05 -5.42 -0.33
N GLY A 136 -13.26 -5.93 -0.50
CA GLY A 136 -14.48 -5.43 0.13
C GLY A 136 -15.03 -4.20 -0.58
N THR A 137 -15.61 -3.29 0.22
CA THR A 137 -16.42 -2.19 -0.28
C THR A 137 -15.77 -0.83 0.02
N LEU A 138 -15.75 0.05 -0.99
CA LEU A 138 -15.26 1.42 -0.91
C LEU A 138 -16.41 2.40 -1.18
N ALA A 139 -16.74 3.24 -0.22
CA ALA A 139 -17.72 4.32 -0.40
C ALA A 139 -16.99 5.65 -0.58
N PHE A 140 -16.96 6.16 -1.81
CA PHE A 140 -16.37 7.48 -2.07
C PHE A 140 -17.34 8.59 -1.69
N LYS A 141 -16.77 9.64 -1.09
CA LYS A 141 -17.43 10.92 -0.85
C LYS A 141 -16.54 12.05 -1.35
N VAL A 142 -17.12 12.98 -2.08
CA VAL A 142 -16.48 14.26 -2.42
C VAL A 142 -16.44 15.12 -1.16
N LYS A 143 -15.27 15.63 -0.79
CA LYS A 143 -15.15 16.68 0.22
C LYS A 143 -15.09 18.06 -0.46
N GLY A 144 -15.36 19.12 0.30
CA GLY A 144 -15.35 20.50 -0.22
C GLY A 144 -13.99 20.99 -0.76
N ASP A 145 -12.93 20.19 -0.60
CA ASP A 145 -11.60 20.41 -1.18
C ASP A 145 -11.42 19.79 -2.58
N GLY A 146 -12.48 19.18 -3.14
CA GLY A 146 -12.42 18.51 -4.45
C GLY A 146 -11.68 17.17 -4.44
N ILE A 147 -11.27 16.67 -3.27
CA ILE A 147 -10.61 15.37 -3.12
C ILE A 147 -11.67 14.35 -2.73
N MET A 148 -11.79 13.29 -3.53
CA MET A 148 -12.64 12.15 -3.20
C MET A 148 -11.91 11.24 -2.23
N ARG A 149 -12.59 10.81 -1.16
CA ARG A 149 -12.01 9.90 -0.17
C ARG A 149 -12.95 8.75 0.09
N ALA A 150 -12.40 7.54 0.18
CA ALA A 150 -13.07 6.35 0.64
C ALA A 150 -12.30 5.76 1.83
N THR A 151 -13.03 5.39 2.87
CA THR A 151 -12.53 4.55 3.96
C THR A 151 -12.94 3.11 3.69
N THR A 152 -11.99 2.18 3.82
CA THR A 152 -12.32 0.75 3.91
C THR A 152 -11.89 0.18 5.27
N PRO A 153 -12.78 -0.52 5.98
CA PRO A 153 -12.44 -1.19 7.22
C PRO A 153 -11.69 -2.52 7.02
N THR A 154 -11.64 -3.05 5.80
CA THR A 154 -11.26 -4.46 5.55
C THR A 154 -10.12 -4.64 4.57
N TRP A 155 -9.36 -3.60 4.20
CA TRP A 155 -8.24 -3.81 3.26
C TRP A 155 -7.15 -4.64 3.93
N ASN A 156 -7.21 -5.96 3.80
CA ASN A 156 -6.30 -6.92 4.45
C ASN A 156 -6.20 -6.74 5.99
N GLY A 157 -7.31 -6.37 6.65
CA GLY A 157 -7.33 -6.09 8.09
C GLY A 157 -6.69 -4.76 8.52
N ALA A 158 -6.21 -3.96 7.56
CA ALA A 158 -5.76 -2.59 7.76
C ALA A 158 -6.90 -1.59 7.52
N ALA A 159 -6.98 -0.55 8.35
CA ALA A 159 -7.79 0.60 8.01
C ALA A 159 -6.97 1.54 7.12
N SER A 160 -7.50 1.80 5.94
CA SER A 160 -6.85 2.65 4.95
C SER A 160 -7.85 3.64 4.37
N VAL A 161 -7.35 4.86 4.10
CA VAL A 161 -8.12 5.92 3.44
C VAL A 161 -7.63 6.06 2.02
N LEU A 162 -8.33 5.49 1.06
CA LEU A 162 -8.03 5.75 -0.35
C LEU A 162 -8.47 7.18 -0.70
N SER A 163 -7.51 8.02 -1.05
CA SER A 163 -7.76 9.39 -1.51
C SER A 163 -7.51 9.48 -3.01
N LEU A 164 -8.45 10.06 -3.75
CA LEU A 164 -8.38 10.28 -5.19
C LEU A 164 -8.41 11.78 -5.49
N GLN A 165 -7.43 12.22 -6.24
CA GLN A 165 -7.35 13.58 -6.77
C GLN A 165 -7.42 13.51 -8.30
N HIS A 166 -8.31 14.30 -8.90
CA HIS A 166 -8.45 14.33 -10.36
C HIS A 166 -7.12 14.70 -11.02
N PHE A 167 -6.69 13.90 -11.99
CA PHE A 167 -5.50 14.17 -12.77
C PHE A 167 -5.85 14.66 -14.17
N SER A 168 -6.53 13.84 -14.98
CA SER A 168 -6.89 14.16 -16.36
C SER A 168 -7.95 13.20 -16.91
N GLY A 169 -9.06 13.73 -17.39
CA GLY A 169 -10.18 12.93 -17.87
C GLY A 169 -10.67 11.98 -16.78
N ASN A 170 -10.71 10.68 -17.08
CA ASN A 170 -11.12 9.68 -16.11
C ASN A 170 -9.99 9.20 -15.18
N LEU A 171 -8.77 9.74 -15.31
CA LEU A 171 -7.60 9.39 -14.50
C LEU A 171 -7.51 10.24 -13.24
N PHE A 172 -7.15 9.58 -12.14
CA PHE A 172 -6.99 10.16 -10.82
C PHE A 172 -5.67 9.68 -10.21
N ASN A 173 -4.96 10.61 -9.57
CA ASN A 173 -3.88 10.26 -8.66
C ASN A 173 -4.50 9.65 -7.40
N ALA A 174 -4.08 8.44 -7.07
CA ALA A 174 -4.57 7.70 -5.91
C ALA A 174 -3.49 7.63 -4.83
N THR A 175 -3.92 7.81 -3.58
CA THR A 175 -3.06 7.72 -2.40
C THR A 175 -3.70 6.80 -1.39
N LEU A 176 -2.96 5.77 -0.96
CA LEU A 176 -3.40 4.79 0.03
C LEU A 176 -2.40 4.74 1.19
N PRO A 177 -2.68 5.39 2.33
CA PRO A 177 -1.89 5.20 3.53
C PRO A 177 -2.12 3.78 4.04
N TYR A 178 -1.05 3.01 4.13
CA TYR A 178 -1.05 1.64 4.61
C TYR A 178 -0.72 1.65 6.10
N ASN A 179 -1.69 1.27 6.93
CA ASN A 179 -1.52 1.21 8.38
C ASN A 179 -1.74 -0.22 8.86
N ILE A 180 -0.78 -0.78 9.59
CA ILE A 180 -0.89 -2.14 10.14
C ILE A 180 -1.21 -2.09 11.63
N ARG A 181 -1.88 -3.10 12.15
CA ARG A 181 -2.00 -3.30 13.59
C ARG A 181 -0.73 -3.99 14.07
N ALA A 182 0.02 -3.36 14.97
CA ALA A 182 1.12 -4.05 15.64
C ALA A 182 0.55 -5.14 16.56
N ILE A 183 1.33 -6.21 16.72
CA ILE A 183 1.02 -7.27 17.69
C ILE A 183 0.99 -6.60 19.07
N ASP A 184 -0.10 -6.79 19.79
CA ASP A 184 -0.37 -6.24 21.14
C ASP A 184 -0.58 -4.71 21.25
N GLU A 185 -0.66 -3.99 20.14
CA GLU A 185 -1.00 -2.56 20.14
C GLU A 185 -2.46 -2.32 19.70
N PRO A 186 -3.24 -1.54 20.46
CA PRO A 186 -4.61 -1.21 20.09
C PRO A 186 -4.69 -0.24 18.90
N GLU A 187 -3.61 0.52 18.66
CA GLU A 187 -3.53 1.54 17.62
C GLU A 187 -2.94 0.99 16.31
N LEU A 188 -3.34 1.61 15.20
CA LEU A 188 -2.76 1.34 13.89
C LEU A 188 -1.47 2.11 13.73
N ILE A 189 -0.42 1.43 13.30
CA ILE A 189 0.88 2.03 12.99
C ILE A 189 0.90 2.32 11.51
N TYR A 190 1.15 3.59 11.17
CA TYR A 190 1.44 4.00 9.80
C TYR A 190 2.72 3.33 9.32
N VAL A 191 2.64 2.61 8.19
CA VAL A 191 3.78 1.96 7.55
C VAL A 191 4.31 2.85 6.44
N GLU A 192 3.47 3.12 5.46
CA GLU A 192 3.84 3.87 4.27
C GLU A 192 2.61 4.46 3.58
N THR A 193 2.86 5.25 2.53
CA THR A 193 1.82 5.73 1.63
C THR A 193 2.11 5.17 0.24
N MET A 194 1.16 4.41 -0.30
CA MET A 194 1.23 3.96 -1.68
C MET A 194 0.68 5.04 -2.61
N HIS A 195 1.43 5.35 -3.66
CA HIS A 195 1.01 6.21 -4.75
C HIS A 195 0.62 5.33 -5.92
N LEU A 196 -0.66 5.41 -6.29
CA LEU A 196 -1.30 4.57 -7.28
C LEU A 196 -1.89 5.48 -8.36
N GLN A 197 -2.27 4.90 -9.49
CA GLN A 197 -3.18 5.50 -10.45
C GLN A 197 -4.55 4.85 -10.32
N ALA A 198 -5.59 5.66 -10.53
CA ALA A 198 -6.96 5.19 -10.60
C ALA A 198 -7.60 5.68 -11.91
N GLU A 199 -8.44 4.86 -12.53
CA GLU A 199 -9.27 5.30 -13.66
C GLU A 199 -10.66 4.72 -13.58
N PHE A 200 -11.62 5.61 -13.80
CA PHE A 200 -13.02 5.25 -13.90
C PHE A 200 -13.36 4.83 -15.32
N GLU A 201 -14.07 3.72 -15.46
CA GLU A 201 -14.71 3.39 -16.71
C GLU A 201 -16.07 4.07 -16.78
N ILE A 202 -16.23 4.92 -17.78
CA ILE A 202 -17.44 5.70 -18.00
C ILE A 202 -17.90 5.45 -19.43
N VAL A 203 -19.07 4.85 -19.56
CA VAL A 203 -19.69 4.50 -20.85
C VAL A 203 -21.01 5.25 -20.94
N ASP A 204 -21.16 6.10 -21.95
CA ASP A 204 -22.36 6.91 -22.17
C ASP A 204 -22.78 7.75 -20.94
N GLY A 205 -21.80 8.28 -20.21
CA GLY A 205 -22.01 9.07 -18.99
C GLY A 205 -22.37 8.25 -17.75
N VAL A 206 -22.37 6.92 -17.85
CA VAL A 206 -22.62 5.97 -16.74
C VAL A 206 -21.30 5.42 -16.24
N VAL A 207 -21.02 5.61 -14.95
CA VAL A 207 -19.84 5.05 -14.28
C VAL A 207 -20.07 3.56 -14.04
N LYS A 208 -19.19 2.70 -14.56
CA LYS A 208 -19.28 1.23 -14.42
C LYS A 208 -18.45 0.69 -13.27
N GLY A 209 -17.33 1.33 -12.98
CA GLY A 209 -16.40 0.93 -11.93
C GLY A 209 -15.11 1.72 -12.04
N PHE A 210 -14.10 1.30 -11.28
CA PHE A 210 -12.77 1.87 -11.41
C PHE A 210 -11.67 0.85 -11.16
N GLY A 211 -10.55 1.07 -11.84
CA GLY A 211 -9.33 0.30 -11.68
C GLY A 211 -8.31 1.04 -10.84
N LEU A 212 -7.47 0.30 -10.12
CA LEU A 212 -6.23 0.76 -9.52
C LEU A 212 -5.05 0.03 -10.16
N TRP A 213 -3.95 0.74 -10.40
CA TRP A 213 -2.68 0.14 -10.85
C TRP A 213 -1.49 1.03 -10.53
N GLY A 214 -0.29 0.48 -10.71
CA GLY A 214 0.95 1.15 -10.37
C GLY A 214 1.18 1.13 -8.86
N GLY A 215 2.43 1.08 -8.44
CA GLY A 215 2.77 1.00 -7.01
C GLY A 215 2.88 -0.41 -6.43
N GLY A 216 2.69 -1.46 -7.26
CA GLY A 216 2.90 -2.85 -6.84
C GLY A 216 1.86 -3.31 -5.83
N LEU A 217 0.57 -3.05 -6.12
CA LEU A 217 -0.52 -3.58 -5.30
C LEU A 217 -0.38 -5.12 -5.24
N TRP A 218 -0.25 -5.59 -4.01
CA TRP A 218 0.21 -6.92 -3.64
C TRP A 218 -0.60 -8.10 -4.18
N GLY A 219 0.12 -9.20 -4.41
CA GLY A 219 -0.42 -10.56 -4.60
C GLY A 219 0.01 -11.24 -5.89
N ALA A 220 0.51 -10.46 -6.84
CA ALA A 220 0.92 -10.97 -8.13
C ALA A 220 2.34 -11.58 -8.09
N GLY A 221 3.24 -11.01 -7.27
CA GLY A 221 4.65 -11.40 -7.23
C GLY A 221 5.46 -10.67 -8.30
N GLU A 222 6.78 -10.63 -8.12
CA GLU A 222 7.71 -10.15 -9.13
C GLU A 222 7.53 -10.97 -10.41
N GLY A 223 7.17 -10.33 -11.51
CA GLY A 223 6.96 -10.98 -12.81
C GLY A 223 5.51 -11.22 -13.22
N VAL A 224 4.50 -10.84 -12.43
CA VAL A 224 3.16 -10.73 -13.01
C VAL A 224 3.08 -9.50 -13.89
N GLU A 225 2.69 -9.75 -15.13
CA GLU A 225 2.49 -8.69 -16.10
C GLU A 225 1.41 -7.74 -15.59
N SER A 226 1.71 -6.44 -15.63
CA SER A 226 0.70 -5.40 -15.45
C SER A 226 -0.48 -5.63 -16.41
N GLY A 227 -1.68 -5.19 -16.02
CA GLY A 227 -2.85 -5.28 -16.88
C GLY A 227 -2.57 -4.74 -18.29
N LYS A 228 -2.84 -5.57 -19.30
CA LYS A 228 -2.67 -5.23 -20.72
C LYS A 228 -4.05 -5.12 -21.34
N GLY A 229 -4.40 -3.93 -21.80
CA GLY A 229 -5.60 -3.72 -22.59
C GLY A 229 -5.86 -2.25 -22.88
N SER A 230 -6.99 -1.99 -23.53
CA SER A 230 -7.38 -0.63 -23.95
C SER A 230 -8.39 0.00 -23.00
N THR A 231 -9.09 -0.82 -22.21
CA THR A 231 -10.06 -0.35 -21.22
C THR A 231 -9.44 -0.13 -19.84
N ALA A 232 -10.09 0.69 -19.01
CA ALA A 232 -9.68 0.88 -17.61
C ALA A 232 -9.66 -0.46 -16.84
N ARG A 233 -10.64 -1.33 -17.11
CA ARG A 233 -10.76 -2.65 -16.50
C ARG A 233 -9.63 -3.59 -16.86
N GLU A 234 -9.22 -3.63 -18.13
CA GLU A 234 -8.12 -4.50 -18.58
C GLU A 234 -6.74 -4.01 -18.10
N LYS A 235 -6.57 -2.70 -17.91
CA LYS A 235 -5.34 -2.11 -17.36
C LYS A 235 -5.20 -2.30 -15.84
N ALA A 236 -6.31 -2.48 -15.14
CA ALA A 236 -6.35 -2.50 -13.68
C ALA A 236 -5.62 -3.73 -13.09
N GLU A 237 -4.80 -3.49 -12.07
CA GLU A 237 -4.31 -4.56 -11.18
C GLU A 237 -5.44 -4.99 -10.22
N VAL A 238 -6.24 -4.02 -9.75
CA VAL A 238 -7.41 -4.25 -8.91
C VAL A 238 -8.60 -3.50 -9.50
N TRP A 239 -9.69 -4.22 -9.78
CA TRP A 239 -10.92 -3.65 -10.31
C TRP A 239 -12.02 -3.64 -9.24
N PHE A 240 -12.72 -2.51 -9.11
CA PHE A 240 -13.93 -2.42 -8.29
C PHE A 240 -15.14 -2.12 -9.17
N ASP A 241 -16.15 -2.98 -9.11
CA ASP A 241 -17.43 -2.76 -9.77
C ASP A 241 -18.23 -1.72 -8.98
N ARG A 242 -18.90 -0.80 -9.68
CA ARG A 242 -19.80 0.16 -9.02
C ARG A 242 -21.04 -0.57 -8.54
N ASN A 243 -21.40 -0.36 -7.28
CA ASN A 243 -22.69 -0.81 -6.78
C ASN A 243 -23.75 0.16 -7.31
N GLU A 244 -24.64 -0.33 -8.17
CA GLU A 244 -25.75 0.47 -8.67
C GLU A 244 -26.65 0.93 -7.51
N TRP A 245 -27.06 2.20 -7.53
CA TRP A 245 -28.09 2.66 -6.63
C TRP A 245 -29.46 2.25 -7.21
N PRO A 246 -30.40 1.75 -6.38
CA PRO A 246 -31.67 1.19 -6.86
C PRO A 246 -32.52 2.14 -7.74
N TRP A 247 -32.32 3.45 -7.66
CA TRP A 247 -33.07 4.44 -8.43
C TRP A 247 -32.42 4.83 -9.77
N GLU A 248 -31.16 4.46 -10.02
CA GLU A 248 -30.52 4.74 -11.33
C GLU A 248 -31.13 3.85 -12.43
N SER A 249 -31.71 2.69 -12.10
CA SER A 249 -32.47 1.87 -13.05
C SER A 249 -33.80 2.49 -13.47
N GLU A 250 -34.43 3.30 -12.62
CA GLU A 250 -35.73 3.93 -12.91
C GLU A 250 -35.60 5.15 -13.84
N ALA A 251 -34.47 5.85 -13.81
CA ALA A 251 -34.21 7.00 -14.70
C ALA A 251 -33.98 6.60 -16.18
N SER A 252 -33.90 5.30 -16.48
CA SER A 252 -33.79 4.76 -17.84
C SER A 252 -35.12 4.49 -18.53
N ILE A 253 -36.25 4.81 -17.89
CA ILE A 253 -37.56 4.82 -18.55
C ILE A 253 -37.47 5.82 -19.71
N SER A 254 -37.49 5.29 -20.93
CA SER A 254 -37.36 6.10 -22.14
C SER A 254 -38.39 7.23 -22.14
N PRO A 255 -38.09 8.40 -22.74
CA PRO A 255 -39.07 9.48 -22.90
C PRO A 255 -40.38 9.03 -23.57
N GLN A 256 -40.38 7.90 -24.28
CA GLN A 256 -41.58 7.33 -24.92
C GLN A 256 -42.56 6.73 -23.91
N ALA A 257 -42.10 6.16 -22.79
CA ALA A 257 -42.99 5.59 -21.78
C ALA A 257 -43.66 6.67 -20.89
N ALA A 258 -43.10 7.88 -20.81
CA ALA A 258 -43.74 9.00 -20.12
C ALA A 258 -44.94 9.58 -20.91
N PHE A 259 -45.02 9.34 -22.22
CA PHE A 259 -46.10 9.86 -23.06
C PHE A 259 -47.36 8.96 -23.05
N GLU A 260 -47.21 7.66 -22.79
CA GLU A 260 -48.35 6.71 -22.72
C GLU A 260 -49.09 6.73 -21.38
N ILE A 261 -48.52 7.31 -20.32
CA ILE A 261 -49.19 7.45 -19.02
C ILE A 261 -50.01 8.75 -18.94
N ALA A 262 -49.88 9.63 -19.94
CA ALA A 262 -50.57 10.93 -20.01
C ALA A 262 -51.76 10.96 -21.00
N GLN A 263 -52.22 9.79 -21.50
CA GLN A 263 -53.44 9.63 -22.31
C GLN A 263 -54.47 8.77 -21.57
#